data_AF-A0A812XVI6-F1
#
_entry.id   AF-A0A812XVI6-F1
#
_cell.length_a   1.000
_cell.length_b   1.000
_cell.length_c   1.000
_cell.angle_alpha   90.00
_cell.angle_beta   90.00
_cell.angle_gamma   90.00
#
_symmetry.space_group_name_H-M   'P 1'
#
loop_
_entity.id
_entity.type
_entity.pdbx_description
1 polymer ?
#
loop_
_entity_poly.entity_id
_entity_poly.type
_entity_poly.pdbx_seq_one_letter_code
_entity_poly.pdbx_strand_id
1 'polypeptide(L)'
;MLGPDDPPAWRAAVFLLKARAGGFMIAAPHLEDIISFFAAISEEAENQVDGPLPVVWKVVSVACETSRRRRVGEVPMVLADHLVYFRRGTASRPPAGAALLALTHEDTAVRPMPGPAREAADEWVTEQLSDDAEPPEEEDTVESLRARVRQMESAQGAMRAGATLSAEDWQKLQAVAGSPPTRLAGHERAPRATAADNALAEEELEVSEMAPATSTDGDPITAALSSGSGGDNVPGSSYGTKGVAARDFLKVFDHPAEFAEGVARRAQQELGLSTQDPGLMRMYAERKIPMKELKTVQIFTHFLAHQWGDCRRQGDQLGEAWAARGLVMAEQLAIDQGRTQLGFLLSGLPDIDVSHLPARRTDIRPYGRLSAANWMAAQVAFLKDVDYLESRMKQSRPSGHQDAPPDKSNDPEDKQPNKPRRPPRRAKAIADKPGDKSEK
;
A
#
# COMPACT_ATOMS: atom_id res chain seq x y z
N MET A 1 7.37 15.17 -37.08
CA MET A 1 7.23 15.12 -35.61
C MET A 1 7.07 16.51 -35.03
N LEU A 2 6.29 16.66 -33.96
CA LEU A 2 6.20 17.90 -33.19
C LEU A 2 7.57 18.21 -32.56
N GLY A 3 7.97 19.48 -32.60
CA GLY A 3 9.16 19.95 -31.90
C GLY A 3 9.11 19.61 -30.41
N PRO A 4 10.24 19.68 -29.69
CA PRO A 4 10.27 19.45 -28.23
C PRO A 4 9.25 20.31 -27.47
N ASP A 5 8.94 21.50 -28.00
CA ASP A 5 8.10 22.52 -27.37
C ASP A 5 6.67 22.61 -27.91
N ASP A 6 6.33 21.89 -28.99
CA ASP A 6 4.99 21.99 -29.55
C ASP A 6 3.97 21.21 -28.70
N PRO A 7 2.81 21.79 -28.36
CA PRO A 7 1.79 21.10 -27.58
C PRO A 7 1.23 19.92 -28.38
N PRO A 8 1.10 18.73 -27.77
CA PRO A 8 0.60 17.57 -28.49
C PRO A 8 -0.90 17.72 -28.81
N ALA A 9 -1.30 17.31 -30.02
CA ALA A 9 -2.70 17.33 -30.45
C ALA A 9 -3.59 16.41 -29.59
N TRP A 10 -3.02 15.33 -29.05
CA TRP A 10 -3.69 14.39 -28.18
C TRP A 10 -2.73 13.81 -27.13
N ARG A 11 -3.28 13.21 -26.08
CA ARG A 11 -2.56 12.42 -25.08
C ARG A 11 -3.26 11.09 -24.91
N ALA A 12 -2.53 10.01 -24.67
CA ALA A 12 -3.10 8.70 -24.38
C ALA A 12 -2.87 8.31 -22.91
N ALA A 13 -3.92 7.79 -22.26
CA ALA A 13 -3.79 7.08 -21.00
C ALA A 13 -3.35 5.64 -21.29
N VAL A 14 -2.14 5.31 -20.84
CA VAL A 14 -1.50 4.01 -21.06
C VAL A 14 -1.21 3.31 -19.73
N PHE A 15 -1.05 1.99 -19.77
CA PHE A 15 -0.76 1.18 -18.59
C PHE A 15 0.64 0.58 -18.67
N LEU A 16 1.47 0.83 -17.67
CA LEU A 16 2.80 0.23 -17.56
C LEU A 16 2.68 -1.27 -17.25
N LEU A 17 3.22 -2.12 -18.11
CA LEU A 17 3.19 -3.58 -17.94
C LEU A 17 4.50 -4.11 -17.37
N LYS A 18 5.64 -3.69 -17.94
CA LYS A 18 6.98 -4.12 -17.55
C LYS A 18 7.95 -2.94 -17.59
N ALA A 19 8.92 -2.93 -16.69
CA ALA A 19 10.05 -2.00 -16.71
C ALA A 19 11.36 -2.82 -16.62
N ARG A 20 12.36 -2.46 -17.41
CA ARG A 20 13.66 -3.15 -17.52
C ARG A 20 14.79 -2.17 -17.84
N ALA A 21 16.02 -2.64 -17.72
CA ALA A 21 17.18 -1.86 -18.19
C ALA A 21 17.00 -1.57 -19.69
N GLY A 22 17.03 -0.28 -20.06
CA GLY A 22 16.83 0.16 -21.44
C GLY A 22 15.37 0.37 -21.86
N GLY A 23 14.37 -0.01 -21.05
CA GLY A 23 13.02 0.50 -21.30
C GLY A 23 11.84 -0.04 -20.54
N PHE A 24 10.66 0.29 -21.05
CA PHE A 24 9.41 -0.18 -20.49
C PHE A 24 8.42 -0.54 -21.59
N MET A 25 7.58 -1.52 -21.26
CA MET A 25 6.47 -1.95 -22.09
C MET A 25 5.17 -1.39 -21.53
N ILE A 26 4.34 -0.86 -22.42
CA ILE A 26 3.01 -0.34 -22.10
C ILE A 26 1.90 -1.10 -22.82
N ALA A 27 0.69 -0.99 -22.29
CA ALA A 27 -0.56 -1.23 -23.01
C ALA A 27 -1.25 0.12 -23.30
N ALA A 28 -1.49 0.39 -24.58
CA ALA A 28 -2.16 1.57 -25.09
C ALA A 28 -3.51 1.21 -25.75
N PRO A 29 -4.48 2.15 -25.81
CA PRO A 29 -5.74 1.94 -26.51
C PRO A 29 -5.55 1.58 -27.99
N HIS A 30 -6.34 0.64 -28.51
CA HIS A 30 -6.37 0.33 -29.94
C HIS A 30 -7.21 1.36 -30.70
N LEU A 31 -6.62 2.52 -30.95
CA LEU A 31 -7.23 3.65 -31.65
C LEU A 31 -6.38 4.02 -32.87
N GLU A 32 -7.03 4.49 -33.93
CA GLU A 32 -6.37 4.83 -35.22
C GLU A 32 -5.24 5.85 -35.05
N ASP A 33 -5.44 6.89 -34.23
CA ASP A 33 -4.41 7.89 -33.94
C ASP A 33 -3.15 7.29 -33.30
N ILE A 34 -3.34 6.30 -32.42
CA ILE A 34 -2.25 5.64 -31.69
C ILE A 34 -1.52 4.65 -32.60
N ILE A 35 -2.26 3.89 -33.40
CA ILE A 35 -1.70 2.95 -34.38
C ILE A 35 -0.90 3.71 -35.43
N SER A 36 -1.46 4.79 -35.98
CA SER A 36 -0.80 5.64 -36.97
C SER A 36 0.47 6.26 -36.41
N PHE A 37 0.47 6.66 -35.13
CA PHE A 37 1.64 7.18 -34.45
C PHE A 37 2.75 6.13 -34.30
N PHE A 38 2.42 4.91 -33.86
CA PHE A 38 3.41 3.84 -33.75
C PHE A 38 3.94 3.39 -35.11
N ALA A 39 3.09 3.31 -36.13
CA ALA A 39 3.50 3.01 -37.50
C ALA A 39 4.49 4.07 -38.03
N ALA A 40 4.18 5.36 -37.88
CA ALA A 40 5.04 6.44 -38.32
C ALA A 40 6.41 6.43 -37.62
N ILE A 41 6.45 6.14 -36.31
CA ILE A 41 7.71 6.03 -35.57
C ILE A 41 8.52 4.81 -36.02
N SER A 42 7.86 3.70 -36.30
CA SER A 42 8.53 2.48 -36.77
C SER A 42 9.20 2.73 -38.12
N GLU A 43 8.48 3.35 -39.06
CA GLU A 43 8.99 3.72 -40.39
C GLU A 43 10.14 4.73 -40.31
N GLU A 44 10.05 5.73 -39.42
CA GLU A 44 11.14 6.71 -39.24
C GLU A 44 12.41 6.07 -38.67
N ALA A 45 12.27 5.14 -37.72
CA ALA A 45 13.39 4.43 -37.14
C ALA A 45 14.10 3.50 -38.15
N GLU A 46 13.34 2.86 -39.04
CA GLU A 46 13.91 2.03 -40.12
C GLU A 46 14.73 2.84 -41.11
N ASN A 47 14.36 4.10 -41.35
CA ASN A 47 15.04 4.97 -42.31
C ASN A 47 16.29 5.66 -41.73
N GLN A 48 16.56 5.56 -40.42
CA GLN A 48 17.64 6.27 -39.76
C GLN A 48 18.78 5.32 -39.34
N VAL A 49 19.90 5.35 -40.09
CA VAL A 49 21.04 4.44 -39.91
C VAL A 49 21.67 4.51 -38.49
N ASP A 50 21.66 5.70 -37.86
CA ASP A 50 22.17 5.93 -36.50
C ASP A 50 21.06 6.41 -35.54
N GLY A 51 19.81 6.02 -35.81
CA GLY A 51 18.64 6.45 -35.06
C GLY A 51 18.49 5.76 -33.69
N PRO A 52 17.58 6.26 -32.83
CA PRO A 52 17.12 5.50 -31.68
C PRO A 52 16.54 4.15 -32.13
N LEU A 53 16.65 3.13 -31.26
CA LEU A 53 16.10 1.80 -31.54
C LEU A 53 14.60 1.88 -31.94
N PRO A 54 14.17 1.06 -32.90
CA PRO A 54 12.80 1.08 -33.39
C PRO A 54 11.82 0.71 -32.28
N VAL A 55 10.66 1.36 -32.29
CA VAL A 55 9.56 0.98 -31.41
C VAL A 55 8.93 -0.27 -31.97
N VAL A 56 9.05 -1.39 -31.25
CA VAL A 56 8.30 -2.60 -31.57
C VAL A 56 6.93 -2.52 -30.91
N TRP A 57 5.89 -2.90 -31.64
CA TRP A 57 4.52 -2.91 -31.12
C TRP A 57 3.68 -4.03 -31.76
N LYS A 58 2.67 -4.49 -31.04
CA LYS A 58 1.74 -5.56 -31.47
C LYS A 58 0.34 -5.30 -30.93
N VAL A 59 -0.68 -5.62 -31.72
CA VAL A 59 -2.08 -5.61 -31.25
C VAL A 59 -2.41 -6.93 -30.57
N VAL A 60 -2.97 -6.85 -29.36
CA VAL A 60 -3.37 -8.01 -28.56
C VAL A 60 -4.78 -7.82 -28.00
N SER A 61 -5.47 -8.91 -27.73
CA SER A 61 -6.75 -8.91 -26.99
C SER A 61 -6.48 -9.31 -25.54
N VAL A 62 -6.81 -8.45 -24.59
CA VAL A 62 -6.54 -8.69 -23.16
C VAL A 62 -7.82 -8.49 -22.35
N ALA A 63 -8.04 -9.36 -21.38
CA ALA A 63 -9.18 -9.25 -20.47
C ALA A 63 -9.10 -7.94 -19.64
N CYS A 64 -10.20 -7.19 -19.63
CA CYS A 64 -10.30 -5.89 -18.98
C CYS A 64 -11.37 -5.86 -17.88
N GLU A 65 -11.21 -4.88 -17.00
CA GLU A 65 -12.19 -4.54 -15.97
C GLU A 65 -12.48 -3.03 -15.92
N THR A 66 -13.68 -2.67 -15.50
CA THR A 66 -14.03 -1.27 -15.17
C THR A 66 -13.27 -0.78 -13.93
N SER A 67 -13.27 0.52 -13.67
CA SER A 67 -12.73 1.11 -12.42
C SER A 67 -13.30 0.46 -11.14
N ARG A 68 -14.54 -0.02 -11.21
CA ARG A 68 -15.24 -0.76 -10.13
C ARG A 68 -14.94 -2.26 -10.08
N ARG A 69 -13.89 -2.73 -10.77
CA ARG A 69 -13.45 -4.15 -10.82
C ARG A 69 -14.51 -5.11 -11.37
N ARG A 70 -15.39 -4.62 -12.25
CA ARG A 70 -16.32 -5.49 -13.00
C ARG A 70 -15.64 -5.92 -14.29
N ARG A 71 -15.58 -7.22 -14.56
CA ARG A 71 -15.06 -7.77 -15.81
C ARG A 71 -15.93 -7.32 -16.98
N VAL A 72 -15.28 -6.94 -18.07
CA VAL A 72 -15.95 -6.41 -19.27
C VAL A 72 -15.82 -7.37 -20.46
N GLY A 73 -14.74 -8.16 -20.49
CA GLY A 73 -14.41 -9.05 -21.61
C GLY A 73 -13.00 -8.78 -22.09
N GLU A 74 -12.66 -9.32 -23.25
CA GLU A 74 -11.41 -9.02 -23.94
C GLU A 74 -11.55 -7.74 -24.76
N VAL A 75 -10.56 -6.85 -24.64
CA VAL A 75 -10.53 -5.57 -25.34
C VAL A 75 -9.23 -5.51 -26.15
N PRO A 76 -9.28 -5.14 -27.44
CA PRO A 76 -8.08 -4.95 -28.23
C PRO A 76 -7.27 -3.77 -27.69
N MET A 77 -5.96 -3.95 -27.58
CA MET A 77 -5.00 -2.94 -27.15
C MET A 77 -3.67 -3.11 -27.88
N VAL A 78 -2.89 -2.04 -27.92
CA VAL A 78 -1.54 -2.05 -28.49
C VAL A 78 -0.54 -2.26 -27.36
N LEU A 79 0.25 -3.33 -27.42
CA LEU A 79 1.47 -3.41 -26.64
C LEU A 79 2.58 -2.72 -27.40
N ALA A 80 3.33 -1.85 -26.74
CA ALA A 80 4.46 -1.14 -27.32
C ALA A 80 5.61 -1.07 -26.32
N ASP A 81 6.84 -1.11 -26.83
CA ASP A 81 8.02 -1.29 -26.00
C ASP A 81 9.20 -0.44 -26.51
N HIS A 82 9.43 0.73 -25.88
CA HIS A 82 10.68 1.52 -25.95
C HIS A 82 10.57 2.86 -25.17
N LEU A 83 11.69 3.47 -24.75
CA LEU A 83 11.73 4.70 -23.91
C LEU A 83 11.65 6.03 -24.67
N VAL A 84 12.34 6.15 -25.82
CA VAL A 84 12.80 7.48 -26.28
C VAL A 84 11.66 8.39 -26.75
N TYR A 85 10.52 7.81 -27.13
CA TYR A 85 9.39 8.55 -27.68
C TYR A 85 8.37 8.99 -26.64
N PHE A 86 8.45 8.46 -25.41
CA PHE A 86 7.54 8.85 -24.33
C PHE A 86 8.06 10.10 -23.62
N ARG A 87 7.33 11.21 -23.78
CA ARG A 87 7.60 12.44 -23.03
C ARG A 87 6.77 12.47 -21.75
N ARG A 88 7.38 12.95 -20.67
CA ARG A 88 6.67 13.22 -19.42
C ARG A 88 5.64 14.34 -19.65
N GLY A 89 4.39 14.08 -19.31
CA GLY A 89 3.39 15.15 -19.21
C GLY A 89 3.70 16.06 -18.02
N THR A 90 3.96 17.34 -18.26
CA THR A 90 4.22 18.34 -17.21
C THR A 90 2.97 18.72 -16.40
N ALA A 91 1.78 18.36 -16.90
CA ALA A 91 0.49 18.63 -16.26
C ALA A 91 -0.44 17.42 -16.36
N SER A 92 -1.19 17.11 -15.31
CA SER A 92 -2.20 16.04 -15.30
C SER A 92 -3.39 16.32 -16.22
N ARG A 93 -3.61 17.59 -16.57
CA ARG A 93 -4.62 17.99 -17.55
C ARG A 93 -3.97 18.17 -18.93
N PRO A 94 -4.56 17.63 -20.02
CA PRO A 94 -4.13 17.98 -21.36
C PRO A 94 -4.20 19.52 -21.56
N PRO A 95 -3.31 20.10 -22.41
CA PRO A 95 -3.44 21.48 -22.85
C PRO A 95 -4.87 21.75 -23.33
N ALA A 96 -5.37 22.97 -23.16
CA ALA A 96 -6.69 23.33 -23.67
C ALA A 96 -6.78 22.99 -25.17
N GLY A 97 -7.71 22.08 -25.52
CA GLY A 97 -7.90 21.60 -26.88
C GLY A 97 -7.30 20.22 -27.21
N ALA A 98 -6.43 19.66 -26.38
CA ALA A 98 -5.88 18.32 -26.62
C ALA A 98 -6.82 17.22 -26.10
N ALA A 99 -7.12 16.23 -26.94
CA ALA A 99 -7.95 15.09 -26.57
C ALA A 99 -7.19 14.13 -25.63
N LEU A 100 -7.87 13.58 -24.61
CA LEU A 100 -7.35 12.47 -23.81
C LEU A 100 -7.95 11.16 -24.34
N LEU A 101 -7.15 10.41 -25.06
CA LEU A 101 -7.47 9.07 -25.55
C LEU A 101 -7.33 8.08 -24.39
N ALA A 102 -8.35 7.28 -24.14
CA ALA A 102 -8.36 6.30 -23.06
C ALA A 102 -8.87 4.94 -23.58
N LEU A 103 -8.52 3.88 -22.87
CA LEU A 103 -9.00 2.54 -23.17
C LEU A 103 -10.49 2.47 -22.78
N THR A 104 -11.36 2.27 -23.78
CA THR A 104 -12.80 2.17 -23.58
C THR A 104 -13.37 0.87 -24.14
N HIS A 105 -14.48 0.43 -23.57
CA HIS A 105 -15.31 -0.65 -24.11
C HIS A 105 -16.76 -0.24 -23.91
N GLU A 106 -17.55 -0.20 -24.99
CA GLU A 106 -18.93 0.30 -24.97
C GLU A 106 -19.05 1.67 -24.25
N ASP A 107 -18.23 2.64 -24.68
CA ASP A 107 -18.13 4.00 -24.11
C ASP A 107 -17.74 4.08 -22.62
N THR A 108 -17.42 2.95 -21.99
CA THR A 108 -17.00 2.89 -20.59
C THR A 108 -15.49 2.80 -20.52
N ALA A 109 -14.86 3.67 -19.72
CA ALA A 109 -13.43 3.58 -19.44
C ALA A 109 -13.10 2.28 -18.69
N VAL A 110 -12.15 1.51 -19.23
CA VAL A 110 -11.70 0.23 -18.69
C VAL A 110 -10.19 0.24 -18.47
N ARG A 111 -9.71 -0.76 -17.73
CA ARG A 111 -8.29 -1.04 -17.55
C ARG A 111 -7.99 -2.52 -17.79
N PRO A 112 -6.80 -2.86 -18.28
CA PRO A 112 -6.38 -4.24 -18.41
C PRO A 112 -6.32 -4.92 -17.03
N MET A 113 -6.75 -6.18 -16.95
CA MET A 113 -6.54 -6.98 -15.76
C MET A 113 -5.05 -7.34 -15.63
N PRO A 114 -4.42 -7.18 -14.45
CA PRO A 114 -2.97 -7.34 -14.31
C PRO A 114 -2.40 -8.70 -14.71
N GLY A 115 -3.14 -9.80 -14.47
CA GLY A 115 -2.68 -11.15 -14.81
C GLY A 115 -2.61 -11.36 -16.33
N PRO A 116 -3.75 -11.33 -17.03
CA PRO A 116 -3.79 -11.50 -18.49
C PRO A 116 -2.92 -10.52 -19.26
N ALA A 117 -2.80 -9.26 -18.78
CA ALA A 117 -1.96 -8.28 -19.44
C ALA A 117 -0.46 -8.60 -19.34
N ARG A 118 -0.01 -9.14 -18.20
CA ARG A 118 1.38 -9.58 -18.03
C ARG A 118 1.67 -10.84 -18.82
N GLU A 119 0.72 -11.78 -18.85
CA GLU A 119 0.82 -12.99 -19.65
C GLU A 119 0.95 -12.68 -21.14
N ALA A 120 0.11 -11.79 -21.69
CA ALA A 120 0.24 -11.32 -23.08
C ALA A 120 1.59 -10.62 -23.34
N ALA A 121 2.11 -9.87 -22.36
CA ALA A 121 3.42 -9.26 -22.45
C ALA A 121 4.59 -10.26 -22.33
N ASP A 122 4.43 -11.38 -21.63
CA ASP A 122 5.42 -12.46 -21.56
C ASP A 122 5.44 -13.27 -22.85
N GLU A 123 4.26 -13.57 -23.39
CA GLU A 123 4.07 -14.27 -24.66
C GLU A 123 4.70 -13.48 -25.81
N TRP A 124 4.40 -12.18 -25.92
CA TRP A 124 4.98 -11.33 -26.98
C TRP A 124 6.51 -11.23 -26.89
N VAL A 125 7.08 -11.12 -25.69
CA VAL A 125 8.54 -11.13 -25.51
C VAL A 125 9.14 -12.47 -25.95
N THR A 126 8.45 -13.58 -25.68
CA THR A 126 8.91 -14.91 -26.07
C THR A 126 8.89 -15.10 -27.58
N GLU A 127 7.83 -14.63 -28.24
CA GLU A 127 7.66 -14.63 -29.71
C GLU A 127 8.76 -13.83 -30.40
N GLN A 128 9.06 -12.63 -29.91
CA GLN A 128 10.16 -11.80 -30.44
C GLN A 128 11.52 -12.48 -30.31
N LEU A 129 11.75 -13.20 -29.22
CA LEU A 129 12.99 -13.97 -29.02
C LEU A 129 13.09 -15.22 -29.91
N SER A 130 11.96 -15.77 -30.36
CA SER A 130 11.95 -16.95 -31.24
C SER A 130 12.09 -16.59 -32.72
N ASP A 131 11.55 -15.46 -33.17
CA ASP A 131 11.66 -15.03 -34.57
C ASP A 131 13.11 -14.67 -34.95
N ASP A 132 13.90 -14.16 -34.00
CA ASP A 132 15.34 -13.91 -34.18
C ASP A 132 16.21 -15.19 -34.25
N ALA A 133 15.62 -16.38 -34.06
CA ALA A 133 16.35 -17.64 -34.01
C ALA A 133 16.49 -18.36 -35.36
N GLU A 134 15.91 -17.85 -36.46
CA GLU A 134 16.20 -18.37 -37.80
C GLU A 134 17.60 -17.88 -38.24
N PRO A 135 18.59 -18.78 -38.38
CA PRO A 135 19.90 -18.40 -38.87
C PRO A 135 19.75 -17.90 -40.31
N PRO A 136 20.23 -16.68 -40.65
CA PRO A 136 20.13 -16.18 -42.01
C PRO A 136 20.89 -17.12 -42.97
N GLU A 137 20.22 -17.62 -44.00
CA GLU A 137 20.82 -18.49 -45.03
C GLU A 137 21.62 -17.71 -46.10
N GLU A 138 21.90 -16.42 -45.89
CA GLU A 138 22.61 -15.59 -46.88
C GLU A 138 24.02 -15.22 -46.41
N GLU A 139 24.98 -15.27 -47.36
CA GLU A 139 26.41 -15.03 -47.21
C GLU A 139 26.74 -13.60 -46.76
N ASP A 140 26.39 -13.28 -45.51
CA ASP A 140 26.87 -12.07 -44.86
C ASP A 140 28.39 -12.17 -44.71
N THR A 141 29.11 -11.19 -45.26
CA THR A 141 30.55 -11.06 -45.05
C THR A 141 30.88 -11.10 -43.54
N VAL A 142 32.00 -11.72 -43.18
CA VAL A 142 32.44 -11.93 -41.79
C VAL A 142 32.41 -10.64 -40.95
N GLU A 143 32.54 -9.48 -41.59
CA GLU A 143 32.47 -8.17 -40.96
C GLU A 143 31.04 -7.74 -40.59
N SER A 144 30.06 -8.00 -41.46
CA SER A 144 28.61 -7.82 -41.21
C SER A 144 28.16 -8.71 -40.06
N LEU A 145 28.55 -10.00 -40.08
CA LEU A 145 28.27 -10.94 -38.99
C LEU A 145 28.89 -10.50 -37.67
N ARG A 146 30.13 -9.98 -37.66
CA ARG A 146 30.78 -9.49 -36.43
C ARG A 146 30.13 -8.23 -35.87
N ALA A 147 29.64 -7.33 -36.72
CA ALA A 147 28.90 -6.14 -36.30
C ALA A 147 27.54 -6.54 -35.68
N ARG A 148 26.80 -7.43 -36.35
CA ARG A 148 25.53 -7.97 -35.85
C ARG A 148 25.70 -8.77 -34.57
N VAL A 149 26.75 -9.59 -34.46
CA VAL A 149 27.06 -10.35 -33.23
C VAL A 149 27.38 -9.40 -32.08
N ARG A 150 28.15 -8.33 -32.28
CA ARG A 150 28.38 -7.33 -31.22
C ARG A 150 27.10 -6.60 -30.80
N GLN A 151 26.24 -6.28 -31.75
CA GLN A 151 24.98 -5.59 -31.48
C GLN A 151 23.99 -6.51 -30.75
N MET A 152 23.87 -7.77 -31.19
CA MET A 152 23.08 -8.80 -30.50
C MET A 152 23.66 -9.18 -29.15
N GLU A 153 24.98 -9.30 -28.97
CA GLU A 153 25.59 -9.59 -27.66
C GLU A 153 25.34 -8.45 -26.66
N SER A 154 25.29 -7.19 -27.13
CA SER A 154 24.91 -6.06 -26.28
C SER A 154 23.43 -6.07 -25.90
N ALA A 155 22.55 -6.43 -26.85
CA ALA A 155 21.10 -6.49 -26.63
C ALA A 155 20.70 -7.72 -25.79
N GLN A 156 21.24 -8.90 -26.11
CA GLN A 156 21.02 -10.14 -25.39
C GLN A 156 21.69 -10.13 -24.01
N GLY A 157 22.82 -9.44 -23.82
CA GLY A 157 23.41 -9.20 -22.50
C GLY A 157 22.47 -8.41 -21.58
N ALA A 158 21.74 -7.44 -22.13
CA ALA A 158 20.71 -6.69 -21.41
C ALA A 158 19.40 -7.46 -21.21
N MET A 159 19.08 -8.42 -22.10
CA MET A 159 17.84 -9.22 -22.03
C MET A 159 17.96 -10.50 -21.19
N ARG A 160 19.09 -11.22 -21.24
CA ARG A 160 19.31 -12.47 -20.45
C ARG A 160 19.66 -12.19 -19.00
N ALA A 161 20.24 -11.04 -18.71
CA ALA A 161 20.23 -10.53 -17.35
C ALA A 161 18.78 -10.14 -17.05
N GLY A 162 18.03 -11.02 -16.39
CA GLY A 162 16.86 -10.66 -15.60
C GLY A 162 17.28 -9.77 -14.43
N ALA A 163 18.02 -8.69 -14.73
CA ALA A 163 18.45 -7.67 -13.83
C ALA A 163 17.18 -6.96 -13.41
N THR A 164 16.66 -7.42 -12.28
CA THR A 164 15.77 -6.63 -11.44
C THR A 164 16.37 -5.24 -11.35
N LEU A 165 15.65 -4.25 -11.88
CA LEU A 165 16.03 -2.84 -11.81
C LEU A 165 16.53 -2.54 -10.39
N SER A 166 17.68 -1.88 -10.28
CA SER A 166 18.20 -1.51 -8.97
C SER A 166 17.19 -0.58 -8.27
N ALA A 167 17.25 -0.50 -6.94
CA ALA A 167 16.41 0.44 -6.20
C ALA A 167 16.60 1.89 -6.69
N GLU A 168 17.81 2.23 -7.13
CA GLU A 168 18.14 3.53 -7.72
C GLU A 168 17.47 3.73 -9.08
N ASP A 169 17.43 2.71 -9.94
CA ASP A 169 16.75 2.77 -11.24
C ASP A 169 15.23 2.84 -11.07
N TRP A 170 14.68 2.15 -10.07
CA TRP A 170 13.28 2.30 -9.69
C TRP A 170 12.96 3.71 -9.20
N GLN A 171 13.84 4.31 -8.39
CA GLN A 171 13.68 5.71 -7.97
C GLN A 171 13.80 6.69 -9.15
N LYS A 172 14.72 6.45 -10.09
CA LYS A 172 14.83 7.24 -11.33
C LYS A 172 13.55 7.11 -12.16
N LEU A 173 13.04 5.90 -12.34
CA LEU A 173 11.77 5.66 -13.05
C LEU A 173 10.59 6.32 -12.34
N GLN A 174 10.50 6.25 -11.01
CA GLN A 174 9.44 6.90 -10.24
C GLN A 174 9.55 8.43 -10.28
N ALA A 175 10.77 8.97 -10.23
CA ALA A 175 11.04 10.40 -10.38
C ALA A 175 10.68 10.90 -11.79
N VAL A 176 10.92 10.08 -12.83
CA VAL A 176 10.55 10.35 -14.23
C VAL A 176 9.03 10.23 -14.42
N ALA A 177 8.37 9.21 -13.85
CA ALA A 177 6.94 8.98 -13.94
C ALA A 177 6.10 10.06 -13.24
N GLY A 178 6.65 10.67 -12.18
CA GLY A 178 6.01 11.74 -11.43
C GLY A 178 4.90 11.28 -10.49
N SER A 179 4.22 12.24 -9.87
CA SER A 179 3.11 11.96 -8.95
C SER A 179 1.96 11.24 -9.69
N PRO A 180 1.27 10.29 -9.03
CA PRO A 180 0.11 9.62 -9.62
C PRO A 180 -0.88 10.66 -10.18
N PRO A 181 -1.43 10.46 -11.39
CA PRO A 181 -2.39 11.39 -11.97
C PRO A 181 -3.58 11.56 -11.02
N THR A 182 -4.06 12.81 -10.89
CA THR A 182 -5.29 13.10 -10.17
C THR A 182 -6.42 12.26 -10.77
N ARG A 183 -7.09 11.48 -9.93
CA ARG A 183 -8.08 10.43 -10.27
C ARG A 183 -8.91 10.81 -11.52
N LEU A 184 -8.80 10.00 -12.57
CA LEU A 184 -9.46 10.21 -13.88
C LEU A 184 -11.00 10.13 -13.85
N ALA A 185 -11.60 9.91 -12.68
CA ALA A 185 -13.04 10.04 -12.50
C ALA A 185 -13.34 10.86 -11.24
N GLY A 186 -13.94 12.04 -11.41
CA GLY A 186 -14.65 12.78 -10.33
C GLY A 186 -15.82 12.00 -9.70
N HIS A 187 -16.00 10.73 -10.07
CA HIS A 187 -16.99 9.80 -9.53
C HIS A 187 -16.38 8.66 -8.68
N GLU A 188 -15.07 8.68 -8.40
CA GLU A 188 -14.48 7.84 -7.35
C GLU A 188 -14.84 8.38 -5.96
N ARG A 189 -16.12 8.26 -5.60
CA ARG A 189 -16.54 8.32 -4.20
C ARG A 189 -15.89 7.13 -3.48
N ALA A 190 -15.12 7.43 -2.43
CA ALA A 190 -14.71 6.42 -1.46
C ALA A 190 -15.92 5.60 -1.00
N PRO A 191 -15.77 4.32 -0.60
CA PRO A 191 -16.85 3.60 0.06
C PRO A 191 -17.32 4.47 1.23
N ARG A 192 -18.59 4.89 1.17
CA ARG A 192 -19.22 5.69 2.24
C ARG A 192 -19.02 4.92 3.55
N ALA A 193 -18.24 5.49 4.46
CA ALA A 193 -18.38 5.18 5.87
C ALA A 193 -19.85 5.42 6.24
N THR A 194 -20.40 4.50 7.04
CA THR A 194 -21.78 4.54 7.53
C THR A 194 -22.06 5.85 8.26
N ALA A 195 -23.31 6.31 8.21
CA ALA A 195 -23.79 7.64 8.58
C ALA A 195 -23.71 8.01 10.09
N ALA A 196 -22.76 7.48 10.84
CA ALA A 196 -22.55 7.81 12.26
C ALA A 196 -21.59 9.01 12.46
N ASP A 197 -20.78 9.37 11.46
CA ASP A 197 -19.65 10.31 11.64
C ASP A 197 -19.98 11.79 11.36
N ASN A 198 -21.19 12.11 10.91
CA ASN A 198 -21.57 13.51 10.64
C ASN A 198 -22.09 14.28 11.88
N ALA A 199 -22.35 13.60 13.00
CA ALA A 199 -22.83 14.25 14.22
C ALA A 199 -21.68 14.79 15.12
N LEU A 200 -20.46 14.26 14.97
CA LEU A 200 -19.31 14.62 15.80
C LEU A 200 -18.57 15.89 15.31
N ALA A 201 -18.73 16.25 14.04
CA ALA A 201 -18.10 17.44 13.48
C ALA A 201 -18.77 18.76 13.91
N GLU A 202 -20.00 18.72 14.44
CA GLU A 202 -20.68 19.91 14.97
C GLU A 202 -20.41 20.14 16.47
N GLU A 203 -20.02 19.12 17.24
CA GLU A 203 -19.65 19.29 18.68
C GLU A 203 -18.21 19.80 18.87
N GLU A 204 -17.28 19.55 17.93
CA GLU A 204 -15.90 20.05 18.04
C GLU A 204 -15.77 21.56 17.82
N LEU A 205 -16.80 22.24 17.29
CA LEU A 205 -16.76 23.68 17.04
C LEU A 205 -17.15 24.54 18.26
N GLU A 206 -17.77 23.96 19.30
CA GLU A 206 -18.20 24.69 20.51
C GLU A 206 -17.24 24.54 21.71
N VAL A 207 -16.29 23.60 21.68
CA VAL A 207 -15.34 23.39 22.80
C VAL A 207 -14.08 24.26 22.70
N SER A 208 -13.88 24.98 21.59
CA SER A 208 -12.69 25.81 21.36
C SER A 208 -12.74 27.22 21.99
N GLU A 209 -13.83 27.62 22.66
CA GLU A 209 -13.99 29.00 23.18
C GLU A 209 -13.59 29.19 24.66
N MET A 210 -13.02 28.19 25.34
CA MET A 210 -12.64 28.34 26.75
C MET A 210 -11.37 27.58 27.13
N ALA A 211 -10.19 28.16 26.85
CA ALA A 211 -8.99 27.84 27.63
C ALA A 211 -8.02 29.05 27.69
N PRO A 212 -7.46 29.40 28.86
CA PRO A 212 -6.61 30.56 29.03
C PRO A 212 -5.18 30.31 28.56
N ALA A 213 -4.61 31.35 27.95
CA ALA A 213 -3.25 31.40 27.42
C ALA A 213 -2.18 31.19 28.53
N THR A 214 -1.26 30.26 28.27
CA THR A 214 0.03 30.20 28.97
C THR A 214 1.17 30.32 27.96
N SER A 215 2.15 31.12 28.37
CA SER A 215 3.41 31.55 27.74
C SER A 215 3.90 30.85 26.46
N THR A 216 4.06 31.67 25.42
CA THR A 216 4.83 31.42 24.20
C THR A 216 6.34 31.35 24.48
N ASP A 217 6.86 30.15 24.75
CA ASP A 217 8.18 29.77 24.26
C ASP A 217 7.95 29.09 22.91
N GLY A 218 8.61 29.60 21.86
CA GLY A 218 8.39 29.16 20.48
C GLY A 218 8.62 27.66 20.33
N ASP A 219 7.55 26.92 20.03
CA ASP A 219 7.63 25.49 19.78
C ASP A 219 8.66 25.23 18.66
N PRO A 220 9.72 24.44 18.91
CA PRO A 220 10.79 24.19 17.95
C PRO A 220 10.27 23.57 16.65
N ILE A 221 9.15 22.82 16.69
CA ILE A 221 8.50 22.29 15.49
C ILE A 221 7.91 23.44 14.68
N THR A 222 7.18 24.34 15.33
CA THR A 222 6.64 25.55 14.71
C THR A 222 7.76 26.46 14.16
N ALA A 223 8.89 26.58 14.86
CA ALA A 223 10.08 27.30 14.37
C ALA A 223 10.71 26.65 13.12
N ALA A 224 10.84 25.32 13.12
CA ALA A 224 11.34 24.57 11.97
C ALA A 224 10.41 24.69 10.75
N LEU A 225 9.09 24.68 10.97
CA LEU A 225 8.09 24.80 9.92
C LEU A 225 7.88 26.25 9.44
N SER A 226 8.05 27.25 10.30
CA SER A 226 7.83 28.68 9.99
C SER A 226 8.99 29.37 9.27
N SER A 227 10.20 28.80 9.31
CA SER A 227 11.38 29.31 8.60
C SER A 227 11.26 29.37 7.05
N GLY A 228 10.14 28.93 6.48
CA GLY A 228 9.88 28.89 5.03
C GLY A 228 8.88 29.92 4.49
N SER A 229 8.44 30.91 5.29
CA SER A 229 7.41 31.88 4.86
C SER A 229 7.93 33.31 4.67
N GLY A 230 9.22 33.47 4.34
CA GLY A 230 9.81 34.73 3.87
C GLY A 230 9.91 34.73 2.34
N GLY A 231 9.20 35.64 1.69
CA GLY A 231 9.16 35.74 0.23
C GLY A 231 10.52 36.06 -0.37
N ASP A 232 10.89 35.29 -1.40
CA ASP A 232 11.76 35.78 -2.45
C ASP A 232 11.43 35.10 -3.78
N ASN A 233 11.21 35.96 -4.77
CA ASN A 233 10.71 35.63 -6.08
C ASN A 233 11.90 35.22 -6.97
N VAL A 234 12.36 33.97 -6.85
CA VAL A 234 13.40 33.40 -7.74
C VAL A 234 12.84 32.15 -8.43
N PRO A 235 12.69 32.16 -9.77
CA PRO A 235 12.20 31.00 -10.50
C PRO A 235 13.37 30.04 -10.77
N GLY A 236 13.48 29.00 -9.95
CA GLY A 236 14.35 27.86 -10.26
C GLY A 236 14.84 27.13 -9.02
N SER A 237 14.49 25.84 -8.91
CA SER A 237 15.03 24.85 -7.96
C SER A 237 14.51 24.89 -6.51
N SER A 238 13.30 24.37 -6.29
CA SER A 238 12.67 24.24 -4.95
C SER A 238 12.83 22.86 -4.28
N TYR A 239 13.87 22.08 -4.61
CA TYR A 239 14.17 20.81 -3.94
C TYR A 239 15.27 20.90 -2.85
N GLY A 240 15.70 22.10 -2.44
CA GLY A 240 17.02 22.30 -1.81
C GLY A 240 17.15 22.29 -0.28
N THR A 241 16.14 22.64 0.53
CA THR A 241 16.41 22.96 1.97
C THR A 241 15.58 22.16 2.97
N LYS A 242 14.35 21.76 2.66
CA LYS A 242 13.49 21.01 3.61
C LYS A 242 13.94 19.55 3.81
N GLY A 243 14.53 18.92 2.79
CA GLY A 243 15.04 17.55 2.87
C GLY A 243 16.36 17.40 3.63
N VAL A 244 17.17 18.46 3.72
CA VAL A 244 18.46 18.43 4.43
C VAL A 244 18.23 18.45 5.95
N ALA A 245 17.33 19.30 6.44
CA ALA A 245 16.94 19.31 7.86
C ALA A 245 16.35 17.97 8.30
N ALA A 246 15.46 17.38 7.50
CA ALA A 246 14.89 16.05 7.76
C ALA A 246 15.95 14.95 7.86
N ARG A 247 17.03 15.04 7.05
CA ARG A 247 18.16 14.09 7.10
C ARG A 247 19.02 14.26 8.35
N ASP A 248 19.20 15.48 8.84
CA ASP A 248 19.93 15.71 10.09
C ASP A 248 19.18 15.15 11.31
N PHE A 249 17.84 15.13 11.29
CA PHE A 249 17.05 14.47 12.34
C PHE A 249 17.24 12.95 12.38
N LEU A 250 17.60 12.31 11.26
CA LEU A 250 17.89 10.87 11.25
C LEU A 250 19.20 10.53 11.96
N LYS A 251 20.14 11.48 12.10
CA LYS A 251 21.39 11.28 12.86
C LYS A 251 21.13 11.08 14.35
N VAL A 252 19.97 11.50 14.87
CA VAL A 252 19.60 11.23 16.28
C VAL A 252 19.58 9.73 16.57
N PHE A 253 19.34 8.91 15.54
CA PHE A 253 19.31 7.47 15.65
C PHE A 253 20.69 6.81 15.71
N ASP A 254 21.76 7.55 15.39
CA ASP A 254 23.16 7.11 15.56
C ASP A 254 23.58 7.12 17.03
N HIS A 255 22.83 7.81 17.89
CA HIS A 255 23.06 7.94 19.33
C HIS A 255 21.90 7.32 20.12
N PRO A 256 21.76 5.98 20.16
CA PRO A 256 20.58 5.30 20.71
C PRO A 256 20.31 5.65 22.18
N ALA A 257 21.35 5.75 23.01
CA ALA A 257 21.22 6.09 24.43
C ALA A 257 20.65 7.50 24.63
N GLU A 258 21.15 8.48 23.87
CA GLU A 258 20.70 9.88 23.95
C GLU A 258 19.25 10.02 23.49
N PHE A 259 18.88 9.29 22.44
CA PHE A 259 17.50 9.24 21.97
C PHE A 259 16.55 8.66 23.04
N ALA A 260 16.89 7.50 23.61
CA ALA A 260 16.08 6.87 24.65
C ALA A 260 15.91 7.77 25.88
N GLU A 261 17.00 8.40 26.32
CA GLU A 261 17.00 9.33 27.44
C GLU A 261 16.19 10.61 27.14
N GLY A 262 16.27 11.11 25.90
CA GLY A 262 15.45 12.24 25.44
C GLY A 262 13.95 11.92 25.48
N VAL A 263 13.54 10.73 25.03
CA VAL A 263 12.14 10.27 25.13
C VAL A 263 11.72 10.11 26.59
N ALA A 264 12.57 9.51 27.43
CA ALA A 264 12.34 9.35 28.86
C ALA A 264 12.12 10.68 29.57
N ARG A 265 12.96 11.68 29.27
CA ARG A 265 12.86 13.02 29.85
C ARG A 265 11.55 13.72 29.48
N ARG A 266 11.09 13.62 28.23
CA ARG A 266 9.79 14.19 27.82
C ARG A 266 8.63 13.51 28.55
N ALA A 267 8.63 12.17 28.61
CA ALA A 267 7.60 11.43 29.35
C ALA A 267 7.60 11.77 30.84
N GLN A 268 8.78 11.93 31.45
CA GLN A 268 8.96 12.36 32.83
C GLN A 268 8.35 13.76 33.06
N GLN A 269 8.64 14.72 32.17
CA GLN A 269 8.11 16.07 32.24
C GLN A 269 6.58 16.08 32.13
N GLU A 270 6.03 15.36 31.16
CA GLU A 270 4.58 15.24 30.94
C GLU A 270 3.83 14.61 32.12
N LEU A 271 4.45 13.65 32.80
CA LEU A 271 3.88 13.02 34.00
C LEU A 271 4.11 13.82 35.28
N GLY A 272 4.91 14.90 35.23
CA GLY A 272 5.28 15.69 36.41
C GLY A 272 6.10 14.90 37.43
N LEU A 273 6.94 13.97 36.98
CA LEU A 273 7.76 13.12 37.84
C LEU A 273 9.18 13.67 38.01
N SER A 274 9.78 13.44 39.18
CA SER A 274 11.16 13.85 39.47
C SER A 274 12.20 12.79 39.09
N THR A 275 11.79 11.54 38.95
CA THR A 275 12.66 10.40 38.63
C THR A 275 12.17 9.63 37.41
N GLN A 276 13.10 8.92 36.75
CA GLN A 276 12.80 8.08 35.60
C GLN A 276 12.82 6.59 35.99
N ASP A 277 11.84 6.18 36.77
CA ASP A 277 11.75 4.78 37.22
C ASP A 277 11.50 3.85 36.02
N PRO A 278 11.89 2.55 36.09
CA PRO A 278 11.60 1.58 35.02
C PRO A 278 10.11 1.42 34.66
N GLY A 279 9.19 1.89 35.52
CA GLY A 279 7.75 1.95 35.25
C GLY A 279 7.28 3.18 34.46
N LEU A 280 8.17 4.14 34.17
CA LEU A 280 7.84 5.45 33.59
C LEU A 280 6.99 5.33 32.32
N MET A 281 7.46 4.55 31.34
CA MET A 281 6.78 4.41 30.05
C MET A 281 5.42 3.73 30.14
N ARG A 282 5.21 2.86 31.15
CA ARG A 282 3.89 2.25 31.38
C ARG A 282 2.90 3.29 31.90
N MET A 283 3.31 4.08 32.89
CA MET A 283 2.49 5.18 33.40
C MET A 283 2.19 6.22 32.31
N TYR A 284 3.16 6.51 31.44
CA TYR A 284 2.97 7.41 30.31
C TYR A 284 1.92 6.86 29.34
N ALA A 285 2.08 5.60 28.91
CA ALA A 285 1.15 4.95 28.00
C ALA A 285 -0.29 4.87 28.54
N GLU A 286 -0.45 4.60 29.84
CA GLU A 286 -1.77 4.49 30.48
C GLU A 286 -2.47 5.84 30.67
N ARG A 287 -1.72 6.93 30.88
CA ARG A 287 -2.29 8.23 31.29
C ARG A 287 -2.31 9.27 30.18
N LYS A 288 -1.41 9.19 29.20
CA LYS A 288 -1.19 10.25 28.20
C LYS A 288 -1.56 9.86 26.78
N ILE A 289 -1.44 8.57 26.42
CA ILE A 289 -1.67 8.15 25.03
C ILE A 289 -3.15 7.75 24.82
N PRO A 290 -3.89 8.37 23.89
CA PRO A 290 -5.32 8.13 23.67
C PRO A 290 -5.59 6.86 22.84
N MET A 291 -5.39 5.68 23.42
CA MET A 291 -5.49 4.38 22.70
C MET A 291 -6.80 3.61 22.92
N LYS A 292 -7.84 4.23 23.50
CA LYS A 292 -9.05 3.51 23.97
C LYS A 292 -9.70 2.62 22.90
N GLU A 293 -9.71 3.08 21.65
CA GLU A 293 -10.35 2.37 20.53
C GLU A 293 -9.38 1.50 19.72
N LEU A 294 -8.07 1.68 19.93
CA LEU A 294 -7.00 1.05 19.15
C LEU A 294 -6.38 -0.12 19.90
N LYS A 295 -7.17 -1.18 20.14
CA LYS A 295 -6.77 -2.34 20.96
C LYS A 295 -5.42 -2.95 20.57
N THR A 296 -5.14 -3.06 19.27
CA THR A 296 -3.87 -3.61 18.78
C THR A 296 -2.68 -2.70 19.13
N VAL A 297 -2.83 -1.39 18.91
CA VAL A 297 -1.81 -0.39 19.27
C VAL A 297 -1.61 -0.40 20.78
N GLN A 298 -2.70 -0.40 21.55
CA GLN A 298 -2.66 -0.47 23.01
C GLN A 298 -1.81 -1.65 23.52
N ILE A 299 -2.08 -2.87 23.05
CA ILE A 299 -1.33 -4.07 23.46
C ILE A 299 0.14 -3.93 23.11
N PHE A 300 0.46 -3.45 21.90
CA PHE A 300 1.84 -3.30 21.45
C PHE A 300 2.59 -2.21 22.24
N THR A 301 1.95 -1.08 22.54
CA THR A 301 2.52 -0.02 23.38
C THR A 301 2.88 -0.53 24.77
N HIS A 302 1.99 -1.31 25.41
CA HIS A 302 2.28 -1.86 26.73
C HIS A 302 3.43 -2.87 26.68
N PHE A 303 3.49 -3.71 25.63
CA PHE A 303 4.63 -4.61 25.42
C PHE A 303 5.96 -3.84 25.32
N LEU A 304 6.00 -2.78 24.51
CA LEU A 304 7.19 -1.94 24.36
C LEU A 304 7.54 -1.18 25.64
N ALA A 305 6.56 -0.70 26.41
CA ALA A 305 6.78 -0.03 27.68
C ALA A 305 7.40 -0.97 28.73
N HIS A 306 6.98 -2.25 28.73
CA HIS A 306 7.61 -3.30 29.54
C HIS A 306 9.04 -3.57 29.07
N GLN A 307 9.26 -3.75 27.76
CA GLN A 307 10.59 -3.97 27.21
C GLN A 307 11.55 -2.83 27.56
N TRP A 308 11.10 -1.57 27.44
CA TRP A 308 11.89 -0.40 27.80
C TRP A 308 12.35 -0.44 29.26
N GLY A 309 11.43 -0.72 30.19
CA GLY A 309 11.74 -0.80 31.62
C GLY A 309 12.70 -1.94 31.96
N ASP A 310 12.58 -3.07 31.27
CA ASP A 310 13.45 -4.24 31.42
C ASP A 310 14.87 -3.95 30.92
N CYS A 311 14.99 -3.31 29.75
CA CYS A 311 16.27 -2.90 29.18
C CYS A 311 16.99 -1.90 30.11
N ARG A 312 16.25 -0.92 30.64
CA ARG A 312 16.78 0.07 31.58
C ARG A 312 17.30 -0.56 32.87
N ARG A 313 16.59 -1.55 33.43
CA ARG A 313 17.06 -2.29 34.62
C ARG A 313 18.36 -3.07 34.37
N GLN A 314 18.55 -3.52 33.13
CA GLN A 314 19.72 -4.29 32.72
C GLN A 314 20.87 -3.41 32.19
N GLY A 315 20.63 -2.11 31.98
CA GLY A 315 21.57 -1.22 31.32
C GLY A 315 21.72 -1.48 29.81
N ASP A 316 20.76 -2.16 29.17
CA ASP A 316 20.75 -2.39 27.73
C ASP A 316 20.25 -1.15 26.98
N GLN A 317 21.16 -0.24 26.67
CA GLN A 317 20.86 1.02 26.00
C GLN A 317 20.28 0.82 24.59
N LEU A 318 20.71 -0.22 23.87
CA LEU A 318 20.24 -0.46 22.51
C LEU A 318 18.80 -0.98 22.52
N GLY A 319 18.53 -1.98 23.36
CA GLY A 319 17.16 -2.49 23.56
C GLY A 319 16.21 -1.40 24.05
N GLU A 320 16.69 -0.55 24.96
CA GLU A 320 15.93 0.59 25.47
C GLU A 320 15.59 1.59 24.36
N ALA A 321 16.55 1.93 23.50
CA ALA A 321 16.33 2.83 22.37
C ALA A 321 15.33 2.27 21.35
N TRP A 322 15.40 0.95 21.06
CA TRP A 322 14.42 0.29 20.20
C TRP A 322 13.01 0.34 20.76
N ALA A 323 12.86 0.09 22.06
CA ALA A 323 11.57 0.20 22.73
C ALA A 323 11.06 1.65 22.70
N ALA A 324 11.94 2.65 22.93
CA ALA A 324 11.60 4.07 22.84
C ALA A 324 11.11 4.48 21.44
N ARG A 325 11.77 4.02 20.36
CA ARG A 325 11.31 4.26 18.98
C ARG A 325 9.92 3.69 18.74
N GLY A 326 9.68 2.47 19.21
CA GLY A 326 8.37 1.83 19.12
C GLY A 326 7.28 2.61 19.87
N LEU A 327 7.60 3.16 21.04
CA LEU A 327 6.68 3.95 21.84
C LEU A 327 6.31 5.28 21.16
N VAL A 328 7.30 6.00 20.60
CA VAL A 328 7.06 7.22 19.82
C VAL A 328 6.18 6.93 18.60
N MET A 329 6.46 5.83 17.89
CA MET A 329 5.60 5.37 16.79
C MET A 329 4.17 5.10 17.29
N ALA A 330 4.02 4.33 18.36
CA ALA A 330 2.71 3.92 18.85
C ALA A 330 1.88 5.10 19.39
N GLU A 331 2.52 6.09 19.99
CA GLU A 331 1.88 7.35 20.39
C GLU A 331 1.34 8.11 19.19
N GLN A 332 2.15 8.29 18.14
CA GLN A 332 1.71 8.97 16.93
C GLN A 332 0.58 8.21 16.22
N LEU A 333 0.67 6.87 16.17
CA LEU A 333 -0.42 6.03 15.67
C LEU A 333 -1.72 6.25 16.46
N ALA A 334 -1.63 6.49 17.77
CA ALA A 334 -2.81 6.77 18.58
C ALA A 334 -3.42 8.13 18.25
N ILE A 335 -2.58 9.16 18.13
CA ILE A 335 -2.98 10.52 17.73
C ILE A 335 -3.64 10.52 16.35
N ASP A 336 -3.07 9.78 15.40
CA ASP A 336 -3.57 9.71 14.03
C ASP A 336 -4.67 8.65 13.81
N GLN A 337 -5.33 8.20 14.88
CA GLN A 337 -6.43 7.21 14.84
C GLN A 337 -6.08 5.93 14.05
N GLY A 338 -4.86 5.45 14.21
CA GLY A 338 -4.33 4.24 13.58
C GLY A 338 -3.72 4.44 12.19
N ARG A 339 -3.66 5.67 11.65
CA ARG A 339 -2.87 5.91 10.42
C ARG A 339 -1.39 5.68 10.71
N THR A 340 -0.73 4.90 9.86
CA THR A 340 0.62 4.39 10.15
C THR A 340 1.74 5.23 9.56
N GLN A 341 1.45 6.12 8.61
CA GLN A 341 2.47 6.80 7.80
C GLN A 341 3.44 7.63 8.64
N LEU A 342 2.91 8.57 9.43
CA LEU A 342 3.75 9.46 10.24
C LEU A 342 4.40 8.70 11.40
N GLY A 343 3.66 7.87 12.13
CA GLY A 343 4.25 7.12 13.24
C GLY A 343 5.36 6.16 12.78
N PHE A 344 5.21 5.49 11.63
CA PHE A 344 6.28 4.65 11.09
C PHE A 344 7.51 5.48 10.71
N LEU A 345 7.31 6.65 10.08
CA LEU A 345 8.40 7.57 9.77
C LEU A 345 9.16 8.02 11.03
N LEU A 346 8.45 8.34 12.11
CA LEU A 346 9.05 8.76 13.39
C LEU A 346 9.86 7.65 14.07
N SER A 347 9.66 6.38 13.71
CA SER A 347 10.48 5.27 14.22
C SER A 347 11.92 5.28 13.67
N GLY A 348 12.15 5.99 12.55
CA GLY A 348 13.44 5.99 11.85
C GLY A 348 13.79 4.68 11.16
N LEU A 349 12.83 3.77 11.00
CA LEU A 349 13.00 2.51 10.28
C LEU A 349 12.96 2.73 8.76
N PRO A 350 13.68 1.91 7.97
CA PRO A 350 13.53 1.90 6.52
C PRO A 350 12.12 1.47 6.13
N ASP A 351 11.66 1.94 4.96
CA ASP A 351 10.34 1.57 4.42
C ASP A 351 10.17 0.05 4.32
N ILE A 352 8.99 -0.42 4.70
CA ILE A 352 8.63 -1.83 4.60
C ILE A 352 8.43 -2.17 3.13
N ASP A 353 9.20 -3.12 2.62
CA ASP A 353 8.94 -3.69 1.30
C ASP A 353 7.69 -4.57 1.33
N VAL A 354 6.56 -3.96 0.99
CA VAL A 354 5.26 -4.62 0.95
C VAL A 354 5.14 -5.65 -0.18
N SER A 355 6.03 -5.63 -1.18
CA SER A 355 5.97 -6.54 -2.34
C SER A 355 6.22 -8.00 -1.96
N HIS A 356 7.02 -8.21 -0.90
CA HIS A 356 7.34 -9.54 -0.37
C HIS A 356 6.37 -10.01 0.72
N LEU A 357 5.43 -9.16 1.15
CA LEU A 357 4.49 -9.54 2.21
C LEU A 357 3.40 -10.46 1.63
N PRO A 358 3.18 -11.65 2.23
CA PRO A 358 2.14 -12.56 1.75
C PRO A 358 0.76 -11.95 2.00
N ALA A 359 0.01 -11.71 0.92
CA ALA A 359 -1.35 -11.16 1.01
C ALA A 359 -2.37 -12.11 1.65
N ARG A 360 -2.06 -13.41 1.73
CA ARG A 360 -2.93 -14.44 2.31
C ARG A 360 -2.13 -15.39 3.18
N ARG A 361 -2.78 -15.85 4.25
CA ARG A 361 -2.28 -16.93 5.09
C ARG A 361 -2.20 -18.20 4.22
N THR A 362 -1.00 -18.73 4.05
CA THR A 362 -0.76 -19.96 3.26
C THR A 362 -1.03 -21.23 4.06
N ASP A 363 -1.13 -21.14 5.38
CA ASP A 363 -1.25 -22.28 6.29
C ASP A 363 -2.54 -22.23 7.12
N ILE A 364 -3.14 -23.40 7.34
CA ILE A 364 -4.38 -23.62 8.10
C ILE A 364 -4.11 -23.66 9.62
N ARG A 365 -2.84 -23.86 10.04
CA ARG A 365 -2.49 -23.95 11.47
C ARG A 365 -3.00 -22.73 12.24
N PRO A 366 -3.72 -22.89 13.37
CA PRO A 366 -4.36 -21.78 14.08
C PRO A 366 -3.36 -20.82 14.76
N TYR A 367 -2.15 -21.27 15.09
CA TYR A 367 -1.17 -20.52 15.88
C TYR A 367 0.11 -20.18 15.13
N GLY A 368 0.87 -19.22 15.66
CA GLY A 368 2.17 -18.80 15.12
C GLY A 368 3.24 -19.89 15.22
N ARG A 369 4.18 -19.90 14.27
CA ARG A 369 5.24 -20.92 14.19
C ARG A 369 6.46 -20.62 15.07
N LEU A 370 6.64 -19.37 15.49
CA LEU A 370 7.79 -18.94 16.29
C LEU A 370 7.68 -19.36 17.76
N SER A 371 6.46 -19.54 18.27
CA SER A 371 6.23 -19.91 19.66
C SER A 371 6.32 -21.43 19.85
N ALA A 372 6.94 -21.86 20.94
CA ALA A 372 6.98 -23.26 21.31
C ALA A 372 5.56 -23.80 21.57
N ALA A 373 5.26 -25.01 21.07
CA ALA A 373 3.90 -25.56 21.12
C ALA A 373 3.39 -25.76 22.56
N ASN A 374 4.27 -26.17 23.47
CA ASN A 374 3.97 -26.32 24.90
C ASN A 374 3.61 -24.98 25.56
N TRP A 375 4.33 -23.90 25.21
CA TRP A 375 4.02 -22.56 25.69
C TRP A 375 2.65 -22.10 25.21
N MET A 376 2.35 -22.25 23.91
CA MET A 376 1.04 -21.90 23.37
C MET A 376 -0.09 -22.70 24.02
N ALA A 377 0.11 -23.99 24.24
CA ALA A 377 -0.87 -24.84 24.90
C ALA A 377 -1.15 -24.35 26.33
N ALA A 378 -0.11 -23.97 27.09
CA ALA A 378 -0.26 -23.41 28.44
C ALA A 378 -1.05 -22.08 28.43
N GLN A 379 -0.75 -21.17 27.49
CA GLN A 379 -1.48 -19.90 27.37
C GLN A 379 -2.95 -20.10 27.00
N VAL A 380 -3.24 -21.02 26.09
CA VAL A 380 -4.64 -21.35 25.71
C VAL A 380 -5.39 -22.01 26.87
N ALA A 381 -4.74 -22.87 27.65
CA ALA A 381 -5.33 -23.46 28.84
C ALA A 381 -5.66 -22.38 29.88
N PHE A 382 -4.72 -21.47 30.15
CA PHE A 382 -4.95 -20.34 31.05
C PHE A 382 -6.15 -19.48 30.62
N LEU A 383 -6.29 -19.15 29.34
CA LEU A 383 -7.44 -18.38 28.86
C LEU A 383 -8.77 -19.10 29.08
N LYS A 384 -8.81 -20.43 28.85
CA LYS A 384 -10.01 -21.23 29.13
C LYS A 384 -10.37 -21.24 30.62
N ASP A 385 -9.36 -21.28 31.49
CA ASP A 385 -9.57 -21.23 32.95
C ASP A 385 -10.14 -19.86 33.37
N VAL A 386 -9.63 -18.77 32.79
CA VAL A 386 -10.18 -17.42 33.00
C VAL A 386 -11.63 -17.33 32.53
N ASP A 387 -11.93 -17.80 31.31
CA ASP A 387 -13.30 -17.80 30.78
C ASP A 387 -14.27 -18.63 31.64
N TYR A 388 -13.79 -19.77 32.16
CA TYR A 388 -14.53 -20.62 33.07
C TYR A 388 -14.82 -19.91 34.40
N LEU A 389 -13.80 -19.26 35.00
CA LEU A 389 -13.94 -18.50 36.24
C LEU A 389 -14.90 -17.32 36.06
N GLU A 390 -14.77 -16.55 34.97
CA GLU A 390 -15.69 -15.45 34.67
C GLU A 390 -17.13 -15.94 34.50
N SER A 391 -17.33 -17.04 33.79
CA SER A 391 -18.65 -17.64 33.58
C SER A 391 -19.28 -18.08 34.91
N ARG A 392 -18.47 -18.69 35.78
CA ARG A 392 -18.91 -19.10 37.12
C ARG A 392 -19.24 -17.90 38.00
N MET A 393 -18.43 -16.83 37.98
CA MET A 393 -18.69 -15.61 38.74
C MET A 393 -19.95 -14.89 38.27
N LYS A 394 -20.22 -14.89 36.96
CA LYS A 394 -21.47 -14.33 36.40
C LYS A 394 -22.69 -15.15 36.83
N GLN A 395 -22.56 -16.48 36.92
CA GLN A 395 -23.64 -17.38 37.37
C GLN A 395 -23.84 -17.40 38.88
N SER A 396 -22.78 -17.17 39.68
CA SER A 396 -22.84 -17.19 41.14
C SER A 396 -23.26 -15.87 41.76
N ARG A 397 -23.47 -14.81 40.96
CA ARG A 397 -24.17 -13.62 41.46
C ARG A 397 -25.60 -14.03 41.77
N PRO A 398 -26.03 -14.04 43.04
CA PRO A 398 -27.40 -14.38 43.37
C PRO A 398 -28.28 -13.41 42.60
N SER A 399 -29.13 -13.95 41.71
CA SER A 399 -30.25 -13.21 41.18
C SER A 399 -31.01 -12.68 42.38
N GLY A 400 -30.89 -11.38 42.64
CA GLY A 400 -31.55 -10.74 43.76
C GLY A 400 -33.00 -11.15 43.79
N HIS A 401 -33.48 -11.51 44.98
CA HIS A 401 -34.89 -11.73 45.30
C HIS A 401 -35.80 -10.82 44.46
N GLN A 402 -36.54 -11.41 43.51
CA GLN A 402 -37.90 -10.97 43.27
C GLN A 402 -38.78 -11.64 44.33
N ASP A 403 -38.77 -11.06 45.53
CA ASP A 403 -39.88 -11.25 46.45
C ASP A 403 -40.96 -10.22 46.08
N ALA A 404 -41.90 -10.64 45.24
CA ALA A 404 -43.23 -10.05 45.18
C ALA A 404 -44.25 -11.19 45.10
N PRO A 405 -45.30 -11.22 45.93
CA PRO A 405 -46.21 -12.36 46.04
C PRO A 405 -47.11 -12.48 44.80
N PRO A 406 -47.62 -13.69 44.48
CA PRO A 406 -48.58 -13.87 43.40
C PRO A 406 -49.94 -13.33 43.85
N ASP A 407 -50.32 -12.15 43.36
CA ASP A 407 -51.72 -11.73 43.40
C ASP A 407 -52.50 -12.46 42.31
N LYS A 408 -53.59 -13.08 42.74
CA LYS A 408 -54.52 -13.83 41.91
C LYS A 408 -55.55 -12.85 41.35
N SER A 409 -55.48 -12.55 40.06
CA SER A 409 -56.69 -12.19 39.33
C SER A 409 -56.59 -12.63 37.87
N ASN A 410 -57.68 -13.28 37.45
CA ASN A 410 -57.96 -13.78 36.11
C ASN A 410 -57.92 -12.67 35.07
N ASP A 411 -57.38 -12.96 33.87
CA ASP A 411 -58.23 -13.02 32.68
C ASP A 411 -57.56 -13.88 31.57
N PRO A 412 -58.37 -14.60 30.76
CA PRO A 412 -57.89 -15.43 29.66
C PRO A 412 -57.76 -14.63 28.35
N GLU A 413 -57.12 -15.23 27.34
CA GLU A 413 -56.83 -14.68 25.99
C GLU A 413 -55.51 -13.87 25.98
N ASP A 414 -54.42 -14.34 25.37
CA ASP A 414 -54.33 -14.71 23.96
C ASP A 414 -53.15 -15.68 23.74
N LYS A 415 -53.44 -16.89 23.26
CA LYS A 415 -52.42 -17.92 22.98
C LYS A 415 -51.74 -17.60 21.64
N GLN A 416 -50.60 -16.93 21.66
CA GLN A 416 -49.69 -17.00 20.51
C GLN A 416 -49.03 -18.40 20.44
N PRO A 417 -49.20 -19.15 19.33
CA PRO A 417 -48.64 -20.48 19.22
C PRO A 417 -47.11 -20.41 19.08
N ASN A 418 -46.44 -21.04 20.04
CA ASN A 418 -45.00 -21.30 20.03
C ASN A 418 -44.62 -21.97 18.70
N LYS A 419 -43.89 -21.26 17.84
CA LYS A 419 -43.38 -21.81 16.58
C LYS A 419 -42.41 -22.95 16.89
N PRO A 420 -42.62 -24.16 16.34
CA PRO A 420 -41.74 -25.30 16.61
C PRO A 420 -40.33 -25.03 16.07
N ARG A 421 -39.33 -25.28 16.93
CA ARG A 421 -37.90 -25.29 16.58
C ARG A 421 -37.67 -26.24 15.42
N ARG A 422 -37.23 -25.71 14.27
CA ARG A 422 -36.81 -26.51 13.12
C ARG A 422 -35.65 -27.44 13.53
N PRO A 423 -35.72 -28.75 13.24
CA PRO A 423 -34.60 -29.66 13.47
C PRO A 423 -33.43 -29.33 12.52
N PRO A 424 -32.19 -29.62 12.94
CA PRO A 424 -30.99 -29.36 12.14
C PRO A 424 -31.04 -30.14 10.83
N ARG A 425 -30.76 -29.43 9.73
CA ARG A 425 -30.82 -29.93 8.35
C ARG A 425 -29.72 -31.00 8.17
N ARG A 426 -30.12 -32.27 8.12
CA ARG A 426 -29.25 -33.42 7.86
C ARG A 426 -28.54 -33.22 6.51
N ALA A 427 -27.21 -33.27 6.51
CA ALA A 427 -26.41 -33.14 5.30
C ALA A 427 -26.83 -34.22 4.28
N LYS A 428 -27.15 -33.77 3.06
CA LYS A 428 -27.53 -34.64 1.95
C LYS A 428 -26.27 -35.37 1.49
N ALA A 429 -26.19 -36.66 1.79
CA ALA A 429 -25.16 -37.53 1.25
C ALA A 429 -25.18 -37.43 -0.29
N ILE A 430 -24.04 -37.05 -0.86
CA ILE A 430 -23.78 -37.14 -2.30
C ILE A 430 -23.75 -38.63 -2.61
N ALA A 431 -24.78 -39.09 -3.32
CA ALA A 431 -24.85 -40.44 -3.83
C ALA A 431 -23.87 -40.55 -5.01
N ASP A 432 -22.87 -41.40 -4.84
CA ASP A 432 -22.10 -42.00 -5.93
C ASP A 432 -23.07 -42.61 -6.95
N LYS A 433 -22.92 -42.21 -8.22
CA LYS A 433 -23.39 -42.99 -9.36
C LYS A 433 -22.22 -43.81 -9.90
N PRO A 434 -22.28 -45.15 -9.86
CA PRO A 434 -21.54 -46.00 -10.78
C PRO A 434 -22.43 -46.36 -11.98
N GLY A 435 -21.82 -46.52 -13.16
CA GLY A 435 -22.48 -46.94 -14.39
C GLY A 435 -21.77 -46.32 -15.60
N ASP A 436 -20.69 -46.86 -16.14
CA ASP A 436 -20.49 -48.20 -16.74
C ASP A 436 -21.18 -48.37 -18.11
N LYS A 437 -20.34 -48.76 -19.11
CA LYS A 437 -20.63 -49.32 -20.45
C LYS A 437 -21.25 -48.36 -21.48
N SER A 438 -20.96 -48.41 -22.78
CA SER A 438 -20.27 -49.35 -23.66
C SER A 438 -20.15 -48.70 -25.06
N GLU A 439 -19.15 -49.15 -25.83
CA GLU A 439 -19.17 -49.40 -27.29
C GLU A 439 -20.02 -48.51 -28.23
N LYS A 440 -19.38 -47.77 -29.14
CA LYS A 440 -18.97 -48.20 -30.49
C LYS A 440 -18.28 -47.07 -31.25
#